data_AF-A0A3M6UCF8-F1
#
_entry.id   AF-A0A3M6UCF8-F1
#
_cell.length_a   1.000
_cell.length_b   1.000
_cell.length_c   1.000
_cell.angle_alpha   90.00
_cell.angle_beta   90.00
_cell.angle_gamma   90.00
#
_symmetry.space_group_name_H-M   'P 1'
#
loop_
_entity.id
_entity.type
_entity.pdbx_description
1 polymer ?
#
loop_
_entity_poly.entity_id
_entity_poly.type
_entity_poly.pdbx_seq_one_letter_code
_entity_poly.pdbx_strand_id
1 'polypeptide(L)'
;MALARVNRLWLDKVVDKSKQVQWIYDVIFSPNGSYILAAAGNLILVYDTAEGVLLDMLKGHRDTVYCLAYESSGKIYPQMSLTD
;
A
#
# COMPACT_ATOMS: atom_id res chain seq x y z
N MET A 1 -7.00 -35.20 10.09
CA MET A 1 -6.30 -34.22 9.25
C MET A 1 -7.15 -32.94 9.25
N ALA A 2 -6.79 -31.94 10.08
CA ALA A 2 -7.58 -30.72 10.19
C ALA A 2 -7.21 -29.76 9.05
N LEU A 3 -8.21 -29.25 8.34
CA LEU A 3 -8.02 -28.16 7.38
C LEU A 3 -7.61 -26.91 8.16
N ALA A 4 -6.46 -26.34 7.85
CA ALA A 4 -6.11 -25.01 8.34
C ALA A 4 -7.16 -24.02 7.82
N ARG A 5 -7.94 -23.43 8.72
CA ARG A 5 -8.82 -22.31 8.37
C ARG A 5 -7.98 -21.04 8.30
N VAL A 6 -8.01 -20.37 7.15
CA VAL A 6 -7.46 -19.03 7.02
C VAL A 6 -8.42 -18.06 7.72
N ASN A 7 -7.99 -17.50 8.85
CA ASN A 7 -8.73 -16.43 9.52
C ASN A 7 -8.31 -15.09 8.91
N ARG A 8 -9.27 -14.36 8.35
CA ARG A 8 -9.06 -12.98 7.89
C ARG A 8 -8.86 -12.09 9.11
N LEU A 9 -7.69 -11.46 9.23
CA LEU A 9 -7.36 -10.55 10.32
C LEU A 9 -8.09 -9.21 10.16
N TRP A 10 -7.99 -8.62 8.98
CA TRP A 10 -8.61 -7.33 8.67
C TRP A 10 -8.95 -7.23 7.17
N LEU A 11 -9.72 -6.19 6.83
CA LEU A 11 -9.99 -5.75 5.45
C LEU A 11 -10.29 -4.27 5.50
N ASP A 12 -9.71 -3.55 4.57
CA ASP A 12 -10.04 -2.16 4.33
C ASP A 12 -10.63 -1.98 2.93
N LYS A 13 -11.63 -1.11 2.82
CA LYS A 13 -12.21 -0.68 1.54
C LYS A 13 -11.75 0.73 1.27
N VAL A 14 -10.66 0.84 0.52
CA VAL A 14 -10.04 2.12 0.20
C VAL A 14 -10.98 2.96 -0.67
N VAL A 15 -11.27 4.17 -0.20
CA VAL A 15 -12.04 5.17 -0.92
C VAL A 15 -11.28 6.49 -0.99
N ASP A 16 -11.44 7.22 -2.09
CA ASP A 16 -10.89 8.55 -2.23
C ASP A 16 -11.75 9.63 -1.55
N LYS A 17 -11.33 10.90 -1.68
CA LYS A 17 -12.08 12.07 -1.18
C LYS A 17 -13.47 12.20 -1.80
N SER A 18 -13.67 11.70 -3.01
CA SER A 18 -14.94 11.66 -3.73
C SER A 18 -15.80 10.45 -3.35
N LYS A 19 -15.35 9.66 -2.36
CA LYS A 19 -15.98 8.41 -1.89
C LYS A 19 -16.05 7.32 -2.96
N GLN A 20 -15.21 7.38 -3.99
CA GLN A 20 -15.10 6.34 -4.99
C GLN A 20 -14.10 5.27 -4.52
N VAL A 21 -14.44 4.01 -4.80
CA VAL A 21 -13.55 2.89 -4.49
C VAL A 21 -12.30 2.99 -5.35
N GLN A 22 -11.15 2.92 -4.69
CA GLN A 22 -9.87 3.00 -5.38
C GLN A 22 -9.36 1.61 -5.73
N TRP A 23 -8.72 1.53 -6.90
CA TRP A 23 -8.04 0.35 -7.35
C TRP A 23 -6.70 0.28 -6.65
N ILE A 24 -6.34 -0.91 -6.19
CA ILE A 24 -5.01 -1.19 -5.63
C ILE A 24 -4.18 -1.80 -6.75
N TYR A 25 -3.16 -1.07 -7.18
CA TYR A 25 -2.30 -1.49 -8.29
C TYR A 25 -1.13 -2.34 -7.83
N ASP A 26 -0.62 -2.06 -6.63
CA ASP A 26 0.50 -2.79 -6.05
C ASP A 26 0.46 -2.75 -4.52
N VAL A 27 1.04 -3.78 -3.90
CA VAL A 27 1.15 -3.92 -2.44
C VAL A 27 2.49 -4.54 -2.10
N ILE A 28 3.27 -3.86 -1.24
CA ILE A 28 4.57 -4.35 -0.80
C ILE A 28 4.71 -4.26 0.73
N PHE A 29 5.44 -5.20 1.30
CA PHE A 29 5.86 -5.13 2.70
C PHE A 29 7.13 -4.32 2.83
N SER A 30 7.28 -3.62 3.95
CA SER A 30 8.57 -3.09 4.36
C SER A 30 9.60 -4.20 4.55
N PRO A 31 10.90 -3.94 4.38
CA PRO A 31 11.94 -4.97 4.54
C PRO A 31 11.95 -5.62 5.94
N ASN A 32 11.54 -4.86 6.96
CA ASN A 32 11.41 -5.35 8.34
C ASN A 32 10.01 -5.94 8.65
N GLY A 33 9.08 -5.94 7.69
CA GLY A 33 7.72 -6.46 7.81
C GLY A 33 6.76 -5.62 8.67
N SER A 34 7.21 -4.51 9.27
CA SER A 34 6.37 -3.68 10.15
C SER A 34 5.25 -2.94 9.42
N TYR A 35 5.43 -2.66 8.13
CA TYR A 35 4.49 -1.88 7.35
C TYR A 35 4.09 -2.57 6.05
N ILE A 36 2.89 -2.25 5.59
CA ILE A 36 2.41 -2.52 4.24
C ILE A 36 2.24 -1.20 3.51
N LEU A 37 2.81 -1.08 2.32
CA LEU A 37 2.52 0.01 1.40
C LEU A 37 1.55 -0.49 0.33
N ALA A 38 0.50 0.28 0.05
CA ALA A 38 -0.46 0.00 -1.02
C ALA A 38 -0.58 1.20 -1.95
N ALA A 39 -0.44 0.96 -3.26
CA ALA A 39 -0.62 1.97 -4.30
C ALA A 39 -2.10 2.05 -4.67
N ALA A 40 -2.76 3.15 -4.28
CA ALA A 40 -4.20 3.36 -4.44
C ALA A 40 -4.47 4.63 -5.26
N GLY A 41 -4.72 4.48 -6.56
CA GLY A 41 -4.81 5.62 -7.47
C GLY A 41 -3.51 6.42 -7.43
N ASN A 42 -3.55 7.71 -7.14
CA ASN A 42 -2.38 8.57 -7.01
C ASN A 42 -1.86 8.72 -5.56
N LEU A 43 -2.31 7.85 -4.64
CA LEU A 43 -1.91 7.83 -3.24
C LEU A 43 -1.12 6.58 -2.93
N ILE A 44 -0.22 6.67 -1.95
CA ILE A 44 0.40 5.51 -1.32
C ILE A 44 -0.10 5.45 0.12
N LEU A 45 -0.76 4.36 0.48
CA LEU A 45 -1.27 4.11 1.82
C LEU A 45 -0.23 3.34 2.62
N VAL A 46 -0.04 3.73 3.87
CA VAL A 46 0.87 3.07 4.81
C VAL A 46 0.03 2.42 5.90
N TYR A 47 0.08 1.10 6.00
CA TYR A 47 -0.60 0.33 7.03
C TYR A 47 0.40 -0.25 8.02
N ASP A 48 0.00 -0.35 9.29
CA ASP A 48 0.64 -1.23 10.27
C ASP A 48 0.31 -2.69 9.92
N THR A 49 1.33 -3.54 9.79
CA THR A 49 1.12 -4.95 9.41
C THR A 49 0.41 -5.76 10.49
N ALA A 50 0.65 -5.46 11.77
CA ALA A 50 0.14 -6.26 12.89
C ALA A 50 -1.32 -5.96 13.19
N GLU A 51 -1.69 -4.68 13.19
CA GLU A 51 -3.03 -4.21 13.54
C GLU A 51 -3.92 -4.00 12.31
N GLY A 52 -3.33 -3.84 11.12
CA GLY A 52 -4.08 -3.54 9.90
C GLY A 52 -4.67 -2.12 9.86
N VAL A 53 -4.06 -1.21 10.62
CA VAL A 53 -4.51 0.18 10.75
C VAL A 53 -3.80 1.06 9.73
N LEU A 54 -4.55 1.94 9.07
CA LEU A 54 -3.98 2.97 8.20
C LEU A 54 -3.25 4.01 9.06
N LEU A 55 -1.92 4.05 8.93
CA LEU A 55 -1.05 4.98 9.64
C LEU A 55 -0.93 6.31 8.90
N ASP A 56 -0.77 6.26 7.57
CA ASP A 56 -0.54 7.47 6.78
C ASP A 56 -0.99 7.31 5.31
N MET A 57 -1.17 8.46 4.64
CA MET A 57 -1.46 8.59 3.22
C MET A 57 -0.46 9.54 2.58
N LEU A 58 0.55 8.96 1.92
CA LEU A 58 1.56 9.73 1.22
C LEU A 58 0.97 10.31 -0.07
N LYS A 59 1.07 11.64 -0.19
CA LYS A 59 0.57 12.43 -1.32
C LYS A 59 1.75 13.01 -2.08
N GLY A 60 1.62 13.13 -3.39
CA GLY A 60 2.62 13.80 -4.22
C GLY A 60 2.55 13.40 -5.70
N HIS A 61 2.08 12.18 -5.98
CA HIS A 61 1.87 11.74 -7.35
C HIS A 61 0.69 12.48 -7.98
N ARG A 62 0.93 13.02 -9.18
CA ARG A 62 -0.09 13.71 -9.99
C ARG A 62 -0.98 12.74 -10.76
N ASP A 63 -0.52 11.50 -10.90
CA ASP A 63 -1.20 10.43 -11.62
C ASP A 63 -1.06 9.12 -10.84
N THR A 64 -1.67 8.07 -11.37
CA THR A 64 -1.76 6.73 -10.81
C THR A 64 -0.39 6.13 -10.53
N VAL A 65 -0.22 5.63 -9.31
CA VAL A 65 0.94 4.84 -8.89
C VAL A 65 0.67 3.39 -9.26
N TYR A 66 1.45 2.85 -10.18
CA TYR A 66 1.27 1.47 -10.66
C TYR A 66 2.16 0.45 -9.97
N CYS A 67 3.28 0.89 -9.39
CA CYS A 67 4.30 0.01 -8.83
C CYS A 67 4.98 0.69 -7.65
N LEU A 68 5.32 -0.11 -6.64
CA LEU A 68 6.05 0.28 -5.47
C LEU A 68 7.34 -0.55 -5.36
N ALA A 69 8.42 0.06 -4.89
CA ALA A 69 9.65 -0.64 -4.58
C ALA A 69 10.24 -0.10 -3.29
N TYR A 70 10.73 -1.00 -2.43
CA TYR A 70 11.57 -0.63 -1.30
C TYR A 70 13.03 -0.60 -1.76
N GLU A 71 13.72 0.50 -1.45
CA GLU A 71 15.16 0.51 -1.54
C GLU A 71 15.73 -0.33 -0.38
N SER A 72 16.68 -1.21 -0.69
CA SER A 72 17.39 -2.03 0.31
C SER A 72 18.22 -1.20 1.30
N SER A 73 18.33 0.12 1.11
CA SER A 73 18.97 1.06 2.03
C SER A 73 18.08 1.46 3.23
N GLY A 74 16.76 1.17 3.17
CA GLY A 74 15.78 1.61 4.14
C GLY A 74 15.16 2.99 3.88
N LYS A 75 15.49 3.66 2.76
CA LYS A 75 14.89 4.93 2.36
C LYS A 75 13.88 4.75 1.22
N ILE A 76 12.66 5.24 1.41
CA ILE A 76 11.62 5.21 0.37
C ILE A 76 11.79 6.46 -0.52
N TYR A 77 12.00 6.28 -1.83
CA TYR A 77 11.81 7.34 -2.83
C TYR A 77 10.49 7.08 -3.57
N PRO A 78 9.44 7.89 -3.37
CA PRO A 78 8.18 7.74 -4.08
C PRO A 78 8.27 8.27 -5.52
N GLN A 79 9.32 7.94 -6.28
CA GLN A 79 9.46 8.47 -7.63
C GLN A 79 10.16 7.49 -8.57
N MET A 80 9.36 6.74 -9.32
CA MET A 80 9.80 6.22 -10.62
C MET A 80 8.61 6.21 -11.57
N SER A 81 8.36 7.36 -12.19
CA SER A 81 7.58 7.44 -13.43
C SER A 81 8.58 7.66 -14.55
N LEU A 82 8.85 6.62 -15.33
CA LEU A 82 9.46 6.76 -16.66
C LEU A 82 8.32 7.11 -17.62
N THR A 83 8.34 8.32 -18.15
CA THR A 83 7.58 8.67 -19.36
C THR A 83 8.56 9.33 -20.33
N ASP A 84 8.65 8.75 -21.53
CA ASP A 84 9.30 9.35 -22.71
C ASP A 84 8.63 10.67 -23.10
#